data_AF-A0A7J3F8P7-F1
#
_entry.id   AF-A0A7J3F8P7-F1
#
_cell.length_a   1.000
_cell.length_b   1.000
_cell.length_c   1.000
_cell.angle_alpha   90.00
_cell.angle_beta   90.00
_cell.angle_gamma   90.00
#
_symmetry.space_group_name_H-M   'P 1'
#
loop_
_entity.id
_entity.type
_entity.pdbx_description
1 polymer ?
#
loop_
_entity_poly.entity_id
_entity_poly.type
_entity_poly.pdbx_seq_one_letter_code
_entity_poly.pdbx_strand_id
1 'polypeptide(L)'
;MSKLIFTLILNNVLSRSGIRVNLSESEKDRLYMELLNYFGLVGGLNICEALESAWQDPYNRERIEEFIISWLRRKIRKNVLGESTAGII
;
A
#
# COMPACT_ATOMS: atom_id res chain seq x y z
N MET A 1 -12.40 12.46 2.67
CA MET A 1 -12.07 12.05 1.28
C MET A 1 -12.20 10.54 1.19
N SER A 2 -12.97 10.04 0.22
CA SER A 2 -13.14 8.59 -0.01
C SER A 2 -11.84 7.99 -0.55
N LYS A 3 -11.33 6.91 0.05
CA LYS A 3 -10.14 6.16 -0.40
C LYS A 3 -10.51 4.86 -1.12
N LEU A 4 -11.72 4.81 -1.68
CA LEU A 4 -12.30 3.58 -2.22
C LEU A 4 -11.42 2.95 -3.32
N ILE A 5 -10.89 3.76 -4.24
CA ILE A 5 -9.97 3.29 -5.29
C ILE A 5 -8.72 2.65 -4.68
N PHE A 6 -8.10 3.28 -3.68
CA PHE A 6 -6.94 2.70 -3.01
C PHE A 6 -7.27 1.36 -2.34
N THR A 7 -8.42 1.25 -1.66
CA THR A 7 -8.86 -0.01 -1.04
C THR A 7 -9.06 -1.12 -2.09
N LEU A 8 -9.63 -0.79 -3.25
CA LEU A 8 -9.77 -1.73 -4.36
C LEU A 8 -8.42 -2.21 -4.89
N ILE A 9 -7.50 -1.27 -5.13
CA ILE A 9 -6.13 -1.59 -5.58
C ILE A 9 -5.42 -2.48 -4.55
N LEU A 10 -5.46 -2.12 -3.27
CA LEU A 10 -4.83 -2.89 -2.21
C LEU A 10 -5.39 -4.32 -2.15
N ASN A 11 -6.71 -4.48 -2.21
CA ASN A 11 -7.33 -5.82 -2.21
C ASN A 11 -6.95 -6.64 -3.45
N ASN A 12 -6.82 -6.00 -4.61
CA ASN A 12 -6.35 -6.66 -5.84
C ASN A 12 -4.90 -7.14 -5.71
N VAL A 13 -4.02 -6.30 -5.16
CA VAL A 13 -2.62 -6.65 -4.92
C VAL A 13 -2.50 -7.79 -3.92
N LEU A 14 -3.25 -7.74 -2.82
CA LEU A 14 -3.26 -8.80 -1.81
C LEU A 14 -3.74 -10.14 -2.38
N SER A 15 -4.81 -10.12 -3.18
CA SER A 15 -5.35 -11.36 -3.78
C SER A 15 -4.39 -11.98 -4.80
N ARG A 16 -3.72 -11.16 -5.62
CA ARG A 16 -2.77 -11.63 -6.66
C ARG A 16 -1.43 -12.07 -6.09
N SER A 17 -0.92 -11.39 -5.07
CA SER A 17 0.40 -11.69 -4.49
C SER A 17 0.40 -12.84 -3.48
N GLY A 18 -0.78 -13.26 -2.99
CA GLY A 18 -0.91 -14.27 -1.95
C GLY A 18 -0.42 -13.81 -0.56
N ILE A 19 -0.10 -12.51 -0.40
CA ILE A 19 0.34 -11.95 0.88
C ILE A 19 -0.85 -11.90 1.84
N ARG A 20 -0.73 -12.59 2.96
CA ARG A 20 -1.70 -12.54 4.06
C ARG A 20 -1.20 -11.58 5.13
N VAL A 21 -1.76 -10.38 5.17
CA VAL A 21 -1.45 -9.38 6.19
C VAL A 21 -2.72 -8.63 6.57
N ASN A 22 -2.93 -8.44 7.87
CA ASN A 22 -3.98 -7.56 8.36
C ASN A 22 -3.40 -6.15 8.54
N LEU A 23 -4.03 -5.14 7.95
CA LEU A 23 -3.64 -3.74 8.11
C LEU A 23 -4.71 -3.03 8.96
N SER A 24 -4.28 -2.33 10.01
CA SER A 24 -5.16 -1.37 10.70
C SER A 24 -5.52 -0.22 9.76
N GLU A 25 -6.57 0.53 10.09
CA GLU A 25 -6.92 1.74 9.34
C GLU A 25 -5.77 2.76 9.30
N SER A 26 -5.05 2.94 10.39
CA SER A 26 -3.87 3.82 10.43
C SER A 26 -2.74 3.37 9.50
N GLU A 27 -2.56 2.06 9.31
CA GLU A 27 -1.56 1.52 8.39
C GLU A 27 -1.99 1.62 6.93
N LYS A 28 -3.28 1.41 6.65
CA LYS A 28 -3.85 1.69 5.32
C LYS A 28 -3.68 3.15 4.96
N ASP A 29 -3.94 4.05 5.92
CA ASP A 29 -3.75 5.49 5.75
C ASP A 29 -2.30 5.86 5.47
N ARG A 30 -1.36 5.26 6.21
CA ARG A 30 0.07 5.45 5.99
C ARG A 30 0.50 4.94 4.63
N LEU A 31 0.10 3.72 4.24
CA LEU A 31 0.41 3.15 2.94
C LEU A 31 -0.14 4.01 1.81
N TYR A 32 -1.38 4.49 1.93
CA TYR A 32 -2.00 5.40 0.98
C TYR A 32 -1.17 6.69 0.81
N MET A 33 -0.82 7.35 1.91
CA MET A 33 -0.04 8.59 1.86
C MET A 33 1.37 8.36 1.29
N GLU A 34 2.05 7.27 1.67
CA GLU A 34 3.38 6.94 1.13
C GLU A 34 3.31 6.64 -0.37
N LEU A 35 2.27 5.96 -0.83
CA LEU A 35 2.02 5.70 -2.26
C LEU A 35 1.80 7.00 -3.02
N LEU A 36 0.90 7.87 -2.55
CA LEU A 36 0.65 9.15 -3.21
C LEU A 36 1.92 10.01 -3.30
N ASN A 37 2.72 10.05 -2.23
CA ASN A 37 3.99 10.77 -2.23
C ASN A 37 4.97 10.20 -3.25
N TYR A 38 5.10 8.86 -3.29
CA TYR A 38 6.03 8.18 -4.20
C TYR A 38 5.71 8.44 -5.68
N PHE A 39 4.42 8.48 -6.03
CA PHE A 39 3.95 8.75 -7.39
C PHE A 39 3.70 10.23 -7.70
N GLY A 40 4.01 11.15 -6.77
CA GLY A 40 3.84 12.58 -6.98
C GLY A 40 2.38 13.04 -7.09
N LEU A 41 1.44 12.30 -6.48
CA LEU A 41 0.00 12.56 -6.53
C LEU A 41 -0.50 13.43 -5.36
N VAL A 42 0.37 13.79 -4.41
CA VAL A 42 -0.02 14.61 -3.25
C VAL A 42 -0.32 16.05 -3.66
N GLY A 43 -1.42 16.60 -3.12
CA GLY A 43 -1.84 17.98 -3.36
C GLY A 43 -2.61 18.20 -4.66
N GLY A 44 -2.82 17.17 -5.48
CA GLY A 44 -3.70 17.24 -6.64
C GLY A 44 -5.17 17.42 -6.25
N LEU A 45 -5.94 18.10 -7.09
CA LEU A 45 -7.39 18.26 -6.87
C LEU A 45 -8.18 16.96 -7.16
N ASN A 46 -7.61 16.07 -7.99
CA ASN A 46 -8.27 14.86 -8.51
C ASN A 46 -7.44 13.59 -8.20
N ILE A 47 -7.07 13.41 -6.93
CA ILE A 47 -6.18 12.32 -6.50
C ILE A 47 -6.76 10.94 -6.85
N CYS A 48 -8.06 10.77 -6.67
CA CYS A 48 -8.73 9.49 -6.94
C CYS A 48 -8.65 9.14 -8.43
N GLU A 49 -8.98 10.08 -9.32
CA GLU A 49 -8.95 9.90 -10.77
C GLU A 49 -7.52 9.72 -11.28
N ALA A 50 -6.55 10.44 -10.71
CA ALA A 50 -5.16 10.30 -11.07
C ALA A 50 -4.61 8.92 -10.66
N LEU A 51 -4.96 8.45 -9.47
CA LEU A 51 -4.57 7.12 -8.99
C LEU A 51 -5.27 6.01 -9.81
N GLU A 52 -6.54 6.18 -10.14
CA GLU A 52 -7.28 5.24 -11.00
C GLU A 52 -6.67 5.17 -12.40
N SER A 53 -6.37 6.32 -13.01
CA SER A 53 -5.71 6.40 -14.31
C SER A 53 -4.35 5.70 -14.30
N ALA A 54 -3.52 5.97 -13.28
CA ALA A 54 -2.25 5.28 -13.08
C ALA A 54 -2.43 3.77 -12.89
N TRP A 55 -3.51 3.32 -12.25
CA TRP A 55 -3.81 1.90 -12.09
C TRP A 55 -4.29 1.22 -13.38
N GLN A 56 -4.92 1.95 -14.31
CA GLN A 56 -5.34 1.40 -15.60
C GLN A 56 -4.18 1.28 -16.60
N ASP A 57 -3.17 2.13 -16.49
CA ASP A 57 -1.95 2.04 -17.29
C ASP A 57 -1.08 0.83 -16.88
N PRO A 58 -0.71 -0.09 -17.80
CA PRO A 58 0.03 -1.30 -17.45
C PRO A 58 1.39 -1.05 -16.79
N TYR A 59 2.13 -0.03 -17.24
CA TYR A 59 3.45 0.28 -16.70
C TYR A 59 3.36 0.83 -15.27
N ASN A 60 2.45 1.77 -15.04
CA ASN A 60 2.21 2.31 -13.70
C ASN A 60 1.58 1.28 -12.77
N ARG A 61 0.71 0.40 -13.27
CA ARG A 61 0.13 -0.71 -12.51
C ARG A 61 1.20 -1.60 -11.90
N GLU A 62 2.16 -2.06 -12.70
CA GLU A 62 3.27 -2.90 -12.22
C GLU A 62 4.05 -2.20 -11.11
N ARG A 63 4.38 -0.92 -11.29
CA ARG A 63 5.10 -0.13 -10.28
C ARG A 63 4.29 0.07 -8.99
N ILE A 64 2.97 0.27 -9.09
CA ILE A 64 2.07 0.38 -7.94
C ILE A 64 2.04 -0.96 -7.18
N GLU A 65 1.92 -2.08 -7.89
CA GLU A 65 1.95 -3.43 -7.31
C GLU A 65 3.26 -3.67 -6.56
N GLU A 66 4.40 -3.41 -7.20
CA GLU A 66 5.73 -3.56 -6.61
C GLU A 66 5.92 -2.71 -5.36
N PHE A 67 5.46 -1.45 -5.40
CA PHE A 67 5.52 -0.54 -4.26
C PHE A 67 4.73 -1.10 -3.07
N ILE A 68 3.47 -1.49 -3.29
CA ILE A 68 2.59 -2.03 -2.25
C ILE A 68 3.18 -3.32 -1.69
N ILE A 69 3.61 -4.25 -2.54
CA ILE A 69 4.22 -5.52 -2.12
C ILE A 69 5.48 -5.27 -1.26
N SER A 70 6.34 -4.36 -1.69
CA SER A 70 7.57 -4.01 -0.96
C SER A 70 7.26 -3.40 0.40
N TRP A 71 6.24 -2.56 0.47
CA TRP A 71 5.76 -1.97 1.71
C TRP A 71 5.22 -3.03 2.68
N LEU A 72 4.35 -3.93 2.20
CA LEU A 72 3.77 -5.01 3.01
C LEU A 72 4.85 -5.96 3.54
N ARG A 73 5.82 -6.35 2.69
CA ARG A 73 6.96 -7.18 3.10
C ARG A 73 7.80 -6.49 4.18
N ARG A 74 7.99 -5.16 4.09
CA ARG A 74 8.70 -4.38 5.11
C ARG A 74 7.95 -4.39 6.44
N LYS A 75 6.62 -4.26 6.42
CA LYS A 75 5.78 -4.38 7.61
C LYS A 75 5.93 -5.77 8.25
N ILE A 76 5.76 -6.85 7.48
CA ILE A 76 5.82 -8.22 7.99
C ILE A 76 7.17 -8.47 8.69
N ARG A 77 8.28 -8.04 8.08
CA ARG A 77 9.61 -8.14 8.70
C ARG A 77 9.71 -7.38 10.02
N LYS A 78 9.13 -6.18 10.12
CA LYS A 78 9.11 -5.40 11.37
C LYS A 78 8.32 -6.11 12.47
N ASN A 79 7.21 -6.76 12.14
CA ASN A 79 6.43 -7.51 13.12
C ASN A 79 7.20 -8.73 13.63
N VAL A 80 7.79 -9.53 12.73
CA VAL A 80 8.61 -10.70 13.11
C VAL A 80 9.82 -10.31 13.96
N LEU A 81 10.51 -9.23 13.60
CA LEU A 81 11.67 -8.74 14.36
C LEU A 81 11.28 -8.09 15.69
N GLY A 82 10.14 -7.39 15.75
CA GLY A 82 9.62 -6.79 16.98
C GLY A 82 9.16 -7.83 18.01
N GLU A 83 8.56 -8.93 17.56
CA GLU A 83 8.24 -10.08 18.41
C GLU A 83 9.49 -10.79 18.93
N SER A 84 10.57 -10.84 18.13
CA SER A 84 11.84 -11.47 18.53
C SER A 84 12.57 -10.70 19.65
N THR A 85 12.36 -9.39 19.79
CA THR A 85 12.93 -8.59 20.88
C THR A 85 12.10 -8.58 22.16
N ALA A 86 10.82 -8.95 22.10
CA ALA A 86 9.92 -8.95 23.26
C ALA A 86 9.98 -10.26 24.09
N GLY A 87 10.71 -11.27 23.63
CA GLY A 87 10.91 -12.55 24.32
C GLY A 87 12.18 -12.64 25.19
N ILE A 88 12.89 -11.52 25.41
CA ILE A 88 14.08 -11.46 26.29
C ILE A 88 13.90 -10.33 27.28
N ILE A 89 13.01 -10.49 28.27
CA ILE A 89 13.12 -9.89 29.62
C ILE A 89 12.43 -10.83 30.62
#